data_AF-G2E6Q1-F1
#
_entry.id   AF-G2E6Q1-F1
#
_cell.length_a   1.000
_cell.length_b   1.000
_cell.length_c   1.000
_cell.angle_alpha   90.00
_cell.angle_beta   90.00
_cell.angle_gamma   90.00
#
_symmetry.space_group_name_H-M   'P 1'
#
loop_
_entity.id
_entity.type
_entity.pdbx_description
1 polymer ?
#
loop_
_entity_poly.entity_id
_entity_poly.type
_entity_poly.pdbx_seq_one_letter_code
_entity_poly.pdbx_strand_id
1 'polypeptide(L)'
;MIAGIVRSQPDVEKSAILRNIIQSGREREWPPEHLAECLRLARDEPFTWGLAEECGDAVESVYWRTVTPWLMRSKPADREFAMSKLLEAGRPISALNATIHDTNAVNPALLVEALDTALRTGEPNAQFPRSWHLAKLIERLESWEDMDQERLLQIEFLLAPSFRIEQTAELKALTEAITSRPELFAELICLLYRPESVEPKTQASPTDGERAAAENAWHLLDDCRRQPGTLPNGEIDHDSCIRFVDRALELCREQDRLTMAEQTIGQILAHAPEGADGIWPGSPARDILDRAEFEQMRTGFEFGARNKRGVTSRAMDEGGAQERSLTAHFRNHADALAVTHPFLAESLRRIAQSYHDDAKRHDDEAALWQERY
;
A
#
# COMPACT_ATOMS: atom_id res chain seq x y z
N MET A 1 -36.84 8.14 12.51
CA MET A 1 -37.47 8.93 13.59
C MET A 1 -37.48 8.16 14.92
N ILE A 2 -37.95 6.90 14.95
CA ILE A 2 -38.02 6.05 16.17
C ILE A 2 -36.64 5.76 16.78
N ALA A 3 -35.63 5.37 15.97
CA ALA A 3 -34.27 5.10 16.46
C ALA A 3 -33.64 6.29 17.22
N GLY A 4 -33.87 7.52 16.75
CA GLY A 4 -33.36 8.73 17.38
C GLY A 4 -33.99 9.00 18.76
N ILE A 5 -35.28 8.68 18.91
CA ILE A 5 -36.01 8.81 20.17
C ILE A 5 -35.54 7.73 21.16
N VAL A 6 -35.43 6.47 20.72
CA VAL A 6 -34.98 5.37 21.59
C VAL A 6 -33.55 5.61 22.06
N ARG A 7 -32.66 6.14 21.21
CA ARG A 7 -31.26 6.43 21.58
C ARG A 7 -31.12 7.65 22.50
N SER A 8 -32.07 8.59 22.54
CA SER A 8 -31.98 9.84 23.30
C SER A 8 -32.59 9.82 24.71
N GLN A 9 -33.40 8.80 25.07
CA GLN A 9 -34.03 8.69 26.39
C GLN A 9 -33.03 8.44 27.56
N PRO A 10 -33.41 8.57 28.83
CA PRO A 10 -32.58 8.11 29.96
C PRO A 10 -32.45 6.57 29.99
N ASP A 11 -31.31 6.04 30.45
CA ASP A 11 -30.98 4.60 30.33
C ASP A 11 -31.97 3.65 31.05
N VAL A 12 -32.61 4.12 32.14
CA VAL A 12 -33.62 3.34 32.89
C VAL A 12 -34.92 3.17 32.09
N GLU A 13 -35.41 4.24 31.46
CA GLU A 13 -36.66 4.20 30.69
C GLU A 13 -36.48 3.44 29.37
N LYS A 14 -35.31 3.57 28.73
CA LYS A 14 -34.94 2.75 27.55
C LYS A 14 -34.98 1.26 27.84
N SER A 15 -34.37 0.86 28.96
CA SER A 15 -34.26 -0.54 29.37
C SER A 15 -35.64 -1.18 29.59
N ALA A 16 -36.56 -0.43 30.20
CA ALA A 16 -37.94 -0.86 30.40
C ALA A 16 -38.71 -0.98 29.07
N ILE A 17 -38.56 -0.01 28.16
CA ILE A 17 -39.22 -0.02 26.85
C ILE A 17 -38.75 -1.22 26.02
N LEU A 18 -37.44 -1.48 25.94
CA LEU A 18 -36.90 -2.60 25.17
C LEU A 18 -37.37 -3.95 25.72
N ARG A 19 -37.35 -4.14 27.04
CA ARG A 19 -37.88 -5.37 27.67
C ARG A 19 -39.36 -5.57 27.39
N ASN A 20 -40.17 -4.51 27.45
CA ASN A 20 -41.60 -4.61 27.14
C ASN A 20 -41.87 -4.96 25.67
N ILE A 21 -41.09 -4.39 24.74
CA ILE A 21 -41.21 -4.72 23.31
C ILE A 21 -40.84 -6.18 23.07
N ILE A 22 -39.72 -6.65 23.64
CA ILE A 22 -39.28 -8.04 23.52
C ILE A 22 -40.33 -8.99 24.10
N GLN A 23 -40.85 -8.70 25.30
CA GLN A 23 -41.87 -9.51 25.95
C GLN A 23 -43.13 -9.61 25.09
N SER A 24 -43.61 -8.48 24.57
CA SER A 24 -44.78 -8.46 23.69
C SER A 24 -44.53 -9.19 22.37
N GLY A 25 -43.31 -9.09 21.82
CA GLY A 25 -42.91 -9.83 20.63
C GLY A 25 -42.91 -11.34 20.86
N ARG A 26 -42.42 -11.80 22.02
CA ARG A 26 -42.45 -13.22 22.41
C ARG A 26 -43.87 -13.75 22.59
N GLU A 27 -44.74 -12.99 23.26
CA GLU A 27 -46.16 -13.34 23.44
C GLU A 27 -46.92 -13.45 22.11
N ARG A 28 -46.46 -12.73 21.08
CA ARG A 28 -47.03 -12.74 19.73
C ARG A 28 -46.26 -13.63 18.76
N GLU A 29 -45.32 -14.44 19.26
CA GLU A 29 -44.51 -15.37 18.48
C GLU A 29 -43.81 -14.71 17.28
N TRP A 30 -43.26 -13.50 17.49
CA TRP A 30 -42.49 -12.82 16.47
C TRP A 30 -41.29 -13.66 16.04
N PRO A 31 -41.01 -13.75 14.74
CA PRO A 31 -39.85 -14.47 14.28
C PRO A 31 -38.57 -13.72 14.67
N PRO A 32 -37.42 -14.41 14.78
CA PRO A 32 -36.19 -13.84 15.33
C PRO A 32 -35.72 -12.55 14.67
N GLU A 33 -36.01 -12.37 13.38
CA GLU A 33 -35.66 -11.20 12.58
C GLU A 33 -36.29 -9.91 13.11
N HIS A 34 -37.57 -9.94 13.49
CA HIS A 34 -38.25 -8.75 14.00
C HIS A 34 -37.72 -8.35 15.39
N LEU A 35 -37.38 -9.32 16.23
CA LEU A 35 -36.77 -9.06 17.54
C LEU A 35 -35.37 -8.46 17.37
N ALA A 36 -34.55 -9.02 16.49
CA ALA A 36 -33.23 -8.49 16.16
C ALA A 36 -33.29 -7.07 15.56
N GLU A 37 -34.25 -6.80 14.68
CA GLU A 37 -34.47 -5.46 14.13
C GLU A 37 -34.83 -4.43 15.21
N CYS A 38 -35.68 -4.82 16.17
CA CYS A 38 -36.03 -3.96 17.30
C CYS A 38 -34.80 -3.64 18.15
N LEU A 39 -33.97 -4.65 18.45
CA LEU A 39 -32.73 -4.49 19.20
C LEU A 39 -31.72 -3.58 18.47
N ARG A 40 -31.67 -3.62 17.13
CA ARG A 40 -30.82 -2.74 16.30
C ARG A 40 -31.16 -1.25 16.46
N LEU A 41 -32.39 -0.92 16.86
CA LEU A 41 -32.80 0.47 17.10
C LEU A 41 -32.26 1.01 18.43
N ALA A 42 -31.84 0.14 19.35
CA ALA A 42 -31.24 0.50 20.62
C ALA A 42 -29.79 1.02 20.44
N ARG A 43 -29.13 1.30 21.58
CA ARG A 43 -27.70 1.63 21.61
C ARG A 43 -26.88 0.35 21.57
N ASP A 44 -25.74 0.41 20.90
CA ASP A 44 -24.80 -0.70 20.79
C ASP A 44 -23.94 -0.78 22.05
N GLU A 45 -24.49 -1.40 23.09
CA GLU A 45 -23.90 -1.49 24.43
C GLU A 45 -24.22 -2.84 25.10
N PRO A 46 -23.47 -3.25 26.15
CA PRO A 46 -23.62 -4.57 26.76
C PRO A 46 -25.04 -4.95 27.18
N PHE A 47 -25.84 -3.98 27.60
CA PHE A 47 -27.24 -4.22 27.95
C PHE A 47 -28.06 -4.74 26.75
N THR A 48 -27.94 -4.11 25.57
CA THR A 48 -28.65 -4.53 24.36
C THR A 48 -28.18 -5.91 23.88
N TRP A 49 -26.88 -6.16 23.98
CA TRP A 49 -26.30 -7.45 23.58
C TRP A 49 -26.76 -8.58 24.51
N GLY A 50 -26.80 -8.33 25.82
CA GLY A 50 -27.37 -9.27 26.79
C GLY A 50 -28.85 -9.56 26.53
N LEU A 51 -29.64 -8.56 26.13
CA LEU A 51 -31.03 -8.79 25.72
C LEU A 51 -31.14 -9.65 24.45
N ALA A 52 -30.20 -9.52 23.50
CA ALA A 52 -30.17 -10.35 22.30
C ALA A 52 -29.91 -11.82 22.65
N GLU A 53 -28.95 -12.07 23.53
CA GLU A 53 -28.62 -13.39 24.08
C GLU A 53 -29.79 -13.99 24.86
N GLU A 54 -30.45 -13.20 25.73
CA GLU A 54 -31.64 -13.61 26.48
C GLU A 54 -32.82 -14.02 25.56
N CYS A 55 -32.86 -13.52 24.32
CA CYS A 55 -33.85 -13.90 23.31
C CYS A 55 -33.56 -15.22 22.60
N GLY A 56 -32.40 -15.82 22.86
CA GLY A 56 -31.96 -17.10 22.33
C GLY A 56 -31.07 -16.98 21.10
N ASP A 57 -30.32 -18.04 20.84
CA ASP A 57 -29.24 -18.11 19.83
C ASP A 57 -29.68 -17.67 18.43
N ALA A 58 -30.95 -17.95 18.05
CA ALA A 58 -31.48 -17.53 16.76
C ALA A 58 -31.58 -16.00 16.63
N VAL A 59 -31.99 -15.30 17.69
CA VAL A 59 -32.10 -13.83 17.70
C VAL A 59 -30.72 -13.20 17.77
N GLU A 60 -29.84 -13.72 18.62
CA GLU A 60 -28.45 -13.25 18.72
C GLU A 60 -27.72 -13.38 17.37
N SER A 61 -27.81 -14.55 16.73
CA SER A 61 -27.21 -14.81 15.42
C SER A 61 -27.71 -13.82 14.36
N VAL A 62 -29.03 -13.58 14.29
CA VAL A 62 -29.61 -12.61 13.33
C VAL A 62 -29.17 -11.18 13.66
N TYR A 63 -29.09 -10.82 14.94
CA TYR A 63 -28.62 -9.51 15.38
C TYR A 63 -27.17 -9.25 14.90
N TRP A 64 -26.22 -10.13 15.21
CA TRP A 64 -24.81 -9.93 14.83
C TRP A 64 -24.56 -10.01 13.32
N ARG A 65 -25.37 -10.79 12.59
CA ARG A 65 -25.31 -10.83 11.11
C ARG A 65 -25.80 -9.54 10.45
N THR A 66 -26.57 -8.70 11.15
CA THR A 66 -27.22 -7.52 10.55
C THR A 66 -26.80 -6.18 11.16
N VAL A 67 -26.27 -6.15 12.39
CA VAL A 67 -25.93 -4.91 13.09
C VAL A 67 -24.73 -4.17 12.46
N THR A 68 -24.78 -2.85 12.41
CA THR A 68 -23.61 -2.01 12.12
C THR A 68 -23.35 -1.17 13.36
N PRO A 69 -22.58 -1.69 14.32
CA PRO A 69 -22.55 -1.11 15.66
C PRO A 69 -21.83 0.24 15.65
N TRP A 70 -22.41 1.23 16.33
CA TRP A 70 -21.83 2.55 16.47
C TRP A 70 -21.05 2.68 17.79
N LEU A 71 -19.78 2.30 17.77
CA LEU A 71 -18.95 2.11 18.98
C LEU A 71 -18.10 3.32 19.37
N MET A 72 -18.37 4.49 18.78
CA MET A 72 -17.54 5.68 18.93
C MET A 72 -17.37 6.13 20.41
N ARG A 73 -18.38 5.86 21.26
CA ARG A 73 -18.38 6.21 22.70
C ARG A 73 -18.31 4.99 23.63
N SER A 74 -18.10 3.80 23.08
CA SER A 74 -18.05 2.56 23.85
C SER A 74 -16.70 2.39 24.54
N LYS A 75 -16.65 1.61 25.62
CA LYS A 75 -15.40 1.33 26.32
C LYS A 75 -14.55 0.33 25.51
N PRO A 76 -13.22 0.26 25.73
CA PRO A 76 -12.37 -0.72 25.06
C PRO A 76 -12.90 -2.16 25.12
N ALA A 77 -13.31 -2.63 26.31
CA ALA A 77 -13.88 -3.97 26.49
C ALA A 77 -15.15 -4.21 25.64
N ASP A 78 -16.01 -3.19 25.50
CA ASP A 78 -17.23 -3.29 24.69
C ASP A 78 -16.90 -3.37 23.19
N ARG A 79 -15.84 -2.68 22.76
CA ARG A 79 -15.35 -2.71 21.37
C ARG A 79 -14.77 -4.06 21.02
N GLU A 80 -13.93 -4.59 21.89
CA GLU A 80 -13.31 -5.91 21.73
C GLU A 80 -14.38 -7.02 21.69
N PHE A 81 -15.38 -6.95 22.58
CA PHE A 81 -16.51 -7.86 22.57
C PHE A 81 -17.30 -7.80 21.26
N ALA A 82 -17.69 -6.59 20.82
CA ALA A 82 -18.44 -6.41 19.59
C ALA A 82 -17.64 -6.88 18.36
N MET A 83 -16.34 -6.63 18.33
CA MET A 83 -15.46 -7.11 17.25
C MET A 83 -15.41 -8.63 17.20
N SER A 84 -15.23 -9.29 18.35
CA SER A 84 -15.23 -10.75 18.46
C SER A 84 -16.55 -11.35 17.97
N LYS A 85 -17.69 -10.76 18.37
CA LYS A 85 -19.01 -11.20 17.93
C LYS A 85 -19.26 -11.00 16.44
N LEU A 86 -18.74 -9.93 15.84
CA LEU A 86 -18.79 -9.74 14.38
C LEU A 86 -17.95 -10.78 13.63
N LEU A 87 -16.78 -11.16 14.17
CA LEU A 87 -15.96 -12.22 13.60
C LEU A 87 -16.64 -13.59 13.67
N GLU A 88 -17.22 -13.94 14.82
CA GLU A 88 -18.04 -15.15 15.01
C GLU A 88 -19.21 -15.21 14.01
N ALA A 89 -19.81 -14.06 13.69
CA ALA A 89 -20.88 -13.94 12.71
C ALA A 89 -20.42 -13.98 11.24
N GLY A 90 -19.11 -14.17 10.98
CA GLY A 90 -18.53 -14.21 9.65
C GLY A 90 -18.48 -12.84 8.97
N ARG A 91 -18.32 -11.76 9.76
CA ARG A 91 -18.33 -10.37 9.29
C ARG A 91 -17.02 -9.63 9.59
N PRO A 92 -15.90 -10.08 8.98
CA PRO A 92 -14.57 -9.56 9.31
C PRO A 92 -14.36 -8.12 8.86
N ILE A 93 -14.93 -7.68 7.73
CA ILE A 93 -14.79 -6.29 7.26
C ILE A 93 -15.61 -5.36 8.16
N SER A 94 -16.80 -5.77 8.57
CA SER A 94 -17.60 -5.03 9.55
C SER A 94 -16.91 -4.94 10.91
N ALA A 95 -16.22 -6.01 11.34
CA ALA A 95 -15.42 -6.03 12.56
C ALA A 95 -14.29 -4.98 12.51
N LEU A 96 -13.55 -4.92 11.40
CA LEU A 96 -12.55 -3.88 11.15
C LEU A 96 -13.17 -2.47 11.15
N ASN A 97 -14.28 -2.28 10.44
CA ASN A 97 -14.99 -1.00 10.37
C ASN A 97 -15.49 -0.52 11.74
N ALA A 98 -15.80 -1.43 12.66
CA ALA A 98 -16.23 -1.08 14.01
C ALA A 98 -15.10 -0.49 14.87
N THR A 99 -13.84 -0.73 14.52
CA THR A 99 -12.65 -0.31 15.30
C THR A 99 -11.88 0.84 14.66
N ILE A 100 -12.25 1.31 13.47
CA ILE A 100 -11.53 2.35 12.69
C ILE A 100 -11.32 3.68 13.42
N HIS A 101 -12.13 3.98 14.43
CA HIS A 101 -12.04 5.20 15.22
C HIS A 101 -11.03 5.11 16.37
N ASP A 102 -10.68 3.90 16.80
CA ASP A 102 -9.80 3.65 17.94
C ASP A 102 -9.23 2.23 17.90
N THR A 103 -8.25 1.99 17.01
CA THR A 103 -7.57 0.69 16.86
C THR A 103 -6.74 0.32 18.10
N ASN A 104 -6.37 1.30 18.93
CA ASN A 104 -5.64 1.08 20.19
C ASN A 104 -6.50 0.45 21.28
N ALA A 105 -7.82 0.56 21.17
CA ALA A 105 -8.76 0.05 22.16
C ALA A 105 -9.07 -1.44 22.02
N VAL A 106 -8.43 -2.14 21.08
CA VAL A 106 -8.65 -3.57 20.83
C VAL A 106 -7.33 -4.31 20.81
N ASN A 107 -7.35 -5.57 21.26
CA ASN A 107 -6.23 -6.49 21.14
C ASN A 107 -5.74 -6.61 19.67
N PRO A 108 -4.45 -6.34 19.37
CA PRO A 108 -3.88 -6.49 18.04
C PRO A 108 -4.09 -7.88 17.41
N ALA A 109 -4.11 -8.95 18.22
CA ALA A 109 -4.34 -10.30 17.73
C ALA A 109 -5.71 -10.44 17.03
N LEU A 110 -6.75 -9.76 17.53
CA LEU A 110 -8.06 -9.74 16.89
C LEU A 110 -8.07 -8.93 15.60
N LEU A 111 -7.28 -7.85 15.52
CA LEU A 111 -7.10 -7.08 14.29
C LEU A 111 -6.46 -7.95 13.19
N VAL A 112 -5.45 -8.74 13.54
CA VAL A 112 -4.82 -9.71 12.63
C VAL A 112 -5.83 -10.76 12.19
N GLU A 113 -6.57 -11.37 13.11
CA GLU A 113 -7.61 -12.37 12.78
C GLU A 113 -8.68 -11.80 11.82
N ALA A 114 -9.12 -10.57 12.07
CA ALA A 114 -10.10 -9.89 11.24
C ALA A 114 -9.57 -9.56 9.86
N LEU A 115 -8.34 -9.06 9.74
CA LEU A 115 -7.69 -8.84 8.45
C LEU A 115 -7.54 -10.14 7.67
N ASP A 116 -7.02 -11.18 8.32
CA ASP A 116 -6.78 -12.48 7.70
C ASP A 116 -8.07 -13.09 7.16
N THR A 117 -9.12 -13.03 7.96
CA THR A 117 -10.44 -13.52 7.56
C THR A 117 -11.01 -12.65 6.44
N ALA A 118 -10.90 -11.32 6.53
CA ALA A 118 -11.38 -10.41 5.49
C ALA A 118 -10.66 -10.62 4.15
N LEU A 119 -9.34 -10.80 4.15
CA LEU A 119 -8.54 -11.02 2.95
C LEU A 119 -8.81 -12.40 2.32
N ARG A 120 -9.13 -13.42 3.13
CA ARG A 120 -9.40 -14.78 2.66
C ARG A 120 -10.84 -14.98 2.19
N THR A 121 -11.83 -14.49 2.93
CA THR A 121 -13.25 -14.79 2.70
C THR A 121 -14.02 -13.61 2.11
N GLY A 122 -13.50 -12.39 2.25
CA GLY A 122 -14.26 -11.17 2.01
C GLY A 122 -15.46 -11.04 2.95
N GLU A 123 -16.29 -10.03 2.69
CA GLU A 123 -17.62 -9.89 3.27
C GLU A 123 -18.54 -9.22 2.23
N PRO A 124 -19.54 -9.94 1.69
CA PRO A 124 -20.44 -9.38 0.69
C PRO A 124 -21.17 -8.13 1.22
N ASN A 125 -21.29 -7.10 0.38
CA ASN A 125 -21.94 -5.83 0.70
C ASN A 125 -21.26 -5.00 1.81
N ALA A 126 -20.06 -5.38 2.26
CA ALA A 126 -19.24 -4.56 3.15
C ALA A 126 -18.16 -3.84 2.35
N GLN A 127 -17.91 -2.58 2.69
CA GLN A 127 -16.81 -1.81 2.13
C GLN A 127 -15.58 -1.95 3.03
N PHE A 128 -14.45 -2.36 2.44
CA PHE A 128 -13.18 -2.42 3.15
C PHE A 128 -12.79 -1.04 3.72
N PRO A 129 -12.11 -0.97 4.88
CA PRO A 129 -11.66 0.32 5.42
C PRO A 129 -10.83 1.11 4.40
N ARG A 130 -10.97 2.44 4.41
CA ARG A 130 -10.21 3.33 3.52
C ARG A 130 -8.72 3.31 3.89
N SER A 131 -7.84 3.67 2.93
CA SER A 131 -6.38 3.67 3.09
C SER A 131 -5.89 4.33 4.38
N TRP A 132 -6.45 5.49 4.76
CA TRP A 132 -6.09 6.17 6.01
C TRP A 132 -6.35 5.32 7.27
N HIS A 133 -7.47 4.59 7.33
CA HIS A 133 -7.77 3.71 8.45
C HIS A 133 -6.89 2.45 8.44
N LEU A 134 -6.57 1.95 7.24
CA LEU A 134 -5.64 0.83 7.10
C LEU A 134 -4.23 1.22 7.55
N ALA A 135 -3.74 2.42 7.19
CA ALA A 135 -2.46 2.93 7.67
C ALA A 135 -2.40 2.94 9.20
N LYS A 136 -3.45 3.40 9.88
CA LYS A 136 -3.54 3.40 11.34
C LYS A 136 -3.63 2.01 11.96
N LEU A 137 -4.21 1.06 11.25
CA LEU A 137 -4.22 -0.33 11.67
C LEU A 137 -2.82 -0.94 11.52
N ILE A 138 -2.14 -0.73 10.39
CA ILE A 138 -0.78 -1.22 10.14
C ILE A 138 0.20 -0.62 11.15
N GLU A 139 0.15 0.69 11.41
CA GLU A 139 0.96 1.35 12.45
C GLU A 139 0.77 0.69 13.83
N ARG A 140 -0.46 0.24 14.13
CA ARG A 140 -0.75 -0.47 15.38
C ARG A 140 -0.14 -1.88 15.41
N LEU A 141 -0.09 -2.57 14.28
CA LEU A 141 0.54 -3.89 14.15
C LEU A 141 2.06 -3.81 14.15
N GLU A 142 2.65 -2.83 13.44
CA GLU A 142 4.10 -2.56 13.43
C GLU A 142 4.64 -2.27 14.83
N SER A 143 3.85 -1.59 15.67
CA SER A 143 4.21 -1.25 17.06
C SER A 143 3.93 -2.35 18.08
N TRP A 144 3.36 -3.49 17.67
CA TRP A 144 3.05 -4.60 18.56
C TRP A 144 4.26 -5.55 18.70
N GLU A 145 4.80 -5.66 19.91
CA GLU A 145 6.00 -6.43 20.22
C GLU A 145 5.90 -7.92 19.85
N ASP A 146 4.73 -8.54 19.97
CA ASP A 146 4.52 -9.95 19.63
C ASP A 146 4.16 -10.19 18.16
N MET A 147 4.23 -9.15 17.30
CA MET A 147 3.88 -9.28 15.89
C MET A 147 4.93 -10.12 15.14
N ASP A 148 4.48 -11.21 14.53
CA ASP A 148 5.28 -11.99 13.58
C ASP A 148 5.59 -11.13 12.34
N GLN A 149 6.88 -10.84 12.16
CA GLN A 149 7.35 -9.98 11.08
C GLN A 149 7.03 -10.56 9.69
N GLU A 150 7.15 -11.87 9.48
CA GLU A 150 6.80 -12.45 8.17
C GLU A 150 5.31 -12.33 7.91
N ARG A 151 4.49 -12.49 8.96
CA ARG A 151 3.04 -12.32 8.82
C ARG A 151 2.66 -10.88 8.53
N LEU A 152 3.33 -9.92 9.15
CA LEU A 152 3.13 -8.49 8.89
C LEU A 152 3.44 -8.16 7.43
N LEU A 153 4.57 -8.62 6.90
CA LEU A 153 4.94 -8.42 5.50
C LEU A 153 3.90 -9.00 4.52
N GLN A 154 3.36 -10.19 4.81
CA GLN A 154 2.29 -10.79 4.01
C GLN A 154 1.01 -9.96 4.04
N ILE A 155 0.62 -9.45 5.21
CA ILE A 155 -0.55 -8.58 5.37
C ILE A 155 -0.35 -7.29 4.55
N GLU A 156 0.80 -6.64 4.69
CA GLU A 156 1.11 -5.41 3.94
C GLU A 156 1.12 -5.65 2.43
N PHE A 157 1.69 -6.77 1.97
CA PHE A 157 1.70 -7.15 0.56
C PHE A 157 0.29 -7.35 -0.01
N LEU A 158 -0.60 -8.00 0.75
CA LEU A 158 -2.00 -8.20 0.36
C LEU A 158 -2.81 -6.90 0.39
N LEU A 159 -2.45 -5.97 1.28
CA LEU A 159 -3.12 -4.68 1.41
C LEU A 159 -2.59 -3.62 0.43
N ALA A 160 -1.44 -3.83 -0.22
CA ALA A 160 -0.84 -2.88 -1.16
C ALA A 160 -1.82 -2.26 -2.18
N PRO A 161 -2.77 -3.00 -2.79
CA PRO A 161 -3.79 -2.42 -3.69
C PRO A 161 -4.69 -1.36 -3.07
N SER A 162 -4.81 -1.35 -1.74
CA SER A 162 -5.62 -0.40 -0.99
C SER A 162 -4.91 0.95 -0.79
N PHE A 163 -3.60 1.01 -1.01
CA PHE A 163 -2.75 2.19 -0.79
C PHE A 163 -2.37 2.92 -2.09
N ARG A 164 -3.22 2.85 -3.13
CA ARG A 164 -2.95 3.43 -4.47
C ARG A 164 -2.41 4.87 -4.40
N ILE A 165 -1.37 5.12 -5.20
CA ILE A 165 -0.75 6.42 -5.48
C ILE A 165 -0.13 7.05 -4.22
N GLU A 166 1.21 6.97 -4.13
CA GLU A 166 2.06 7.67 -3.15
C GLU A 166 1.86 7.30 -1.66
N GLN A 167 0.93 6.40 -1.33
CA GLN A 167 0.66 5.94 0.03
C GLN A 167 1.27 4.57 0.37
N THR A 168 1.95 3.91 -0.58
CA THR A 168 2.72 2.68 -0.32
C THR A 168 3.88 2.91 0.67
N ALA A 169 4.34 4.15 0.83
CA ALA A 169 5.29 4.55 1.87
C ALA A 169 4.76 4.36 3.31
N GLU A 170 3.44 4.21 3.49
CA GLU A 170 2.83 3.85 4.78
C GLU A 170 3.08 2.39 5.16
N LEU A 171 3.48 1.53 4.21
CA LEU A 171 3.89 0.13 4.43
C LEU A 171 5.38 0.08 4.76
N LYS A 172 5.76 0.56 5.95
CA LYS A 172 7.18 0.81 6.27
C LYS A 172 7.94 -0.50 6.39
N ALA A 173 7.37 -1.48 7.10
CA ALA A 173 8.00 -2.79 7.26
C ALA A 173 8.27 -3.45 5.89
N LEU A 174 7.30 -3.46 4.98
CA LEU A 174 7.46 -4.02 3.65
C LEU A 174 8.43 -3.23 2.78
N THR A 175 8.35 -1.91 2.79
CA THR A 175 9.28 -1.05 2.03
C THR A 175 10.72 -1.25 2.52
N GLU A 176 10.94 -1.38 3.83
CA GLU A 176 12.25 -1.70 4.40
C GLU A 176 12.70 -3.10 4.03
N ALA A 177 11.83 -4.11 4.13
CA ALA A 177 12.18 -5.48 3.81
C ALA A 177 12.58 -5.65 2.35
N ILE A 178 11.92 -4.96 1.41
CA ILE A 178 12.24 -5.03 -0.03
C ILE A 178 13.64 -4.46 -0.32
N THR A 179 14.10 -3.45 0.43
CA THR A 179 15.42 -2.82 0.21
C THR A 179 16.52 -3.32 1.14
N SER A 180 16.20 -4.21 2.07
CA SER A 180 17.16 -4.81 3.02
C SER A 180 17.30 -6.33 2.86
N ARG A 181 16.32 -7.02 2.27
CA ARG A 181 16.32 -8.47 2.03
C ARG A 181 16.38 -8.79 0.53
N PRO A 182 17.56 -9.11 -0.03
CA PRO A 182 17.72 -9.47 -1.43
C PRO A 182 16.81 -10.61 -1.90
N GLU A 183 16.53 -11.57 -1.01
CA GLU A 183 15.66 -12.72 -1.28
C GLU A 183 14.22 -12.28 -1.58
N LEU A 184 13.67 -11.37 -0.77
CA LEU A 184 12.32 -10.84 -0.98
C LEU A 184 12.25 -10.04 -2.29
N PHE A 185 13.28 -9.22 -2.57
CA PHE A 185 13.36 -8.51 -3.84
C PHE A 185 13.33 -9.48 -5.04
N ALA A 186 14.14 -10.55 -4.99
CA ALA A 186 14.19 -11.56 -6.05
C ALA A 186 12.85 -12.30 -6.22
N GLU A 187 12.14 -12.59 -5.12
CA GLU A 187 10.79 -13.16 -5.16
C GLU A 187 9.80 -12.23 -5.89
N LEU A 188 9.83 -10.92 -5.60
CA LEU A 188 8.97 -9.94 -6.29
C LEU A 188 9.29 -9.84 -7.79
N ILE A 189 10.57 -9.87 -8.16
CA ILE A 189 10.99 -9.93 -9.57
C ILE A 189 10.45 -11.20 -10.24
N CYS A 190 10.46 -12.34 -9.54
CA CYS A 190 9.94 -13.59 -10.08
C CYS A 190 8.43 -13.61 -10.25
N LEU A 191 7.69 -12.90 -9.39
CA LEU A 191 6.24 -12.70 -9.52
C LEU A 191 5.89 -11.80 -10.71
N LEU A 192 6.68 -10.75 -10.93
CA LEU A 192 6.41 -9.75 -11.95
C LEU A 192 6.86 -10.18 -13.36
N TYR A 193 8.00 -10.85 -13.45
CA TYR A 193 8.66 -11.15 -14.72
C TYR A 193 8.81 -12.64 -14.97
N ARG A 194 8.58 -13.03 -16.22
CA ARG A 194 8.87 -14.38 -16.70
C ARG A 194 10.39 -14.59 -16.86
N PRO A 195 10.88 -15.83 -16.77
CA PRO A 195 12.27 -16.14 -17.10
C PRO A 195 12.62 -15.69 -18.53
N GLU A 196 13.81 -15.15 -18.74
CA GLU A 196 14.29 -14.62 -20.02
C GLU A 196 14.35 -15.68 -21.12
N SER A 197 14.73 -16.90 -20.74
CA SER A 197 14.91 -18.03 -21.67
C SER A 197 13.59 -18.66 -22.13
N VAL A 198 12.45 -18.31 -21.52
CA VAL A 198 11.16 -18.96 -21.80
C VAL A 198 10.37 -18.18 -22.87
N GLU A 199 10.02 -18.86 -23.97
CA GLU A 199 9.20 -18.27 -25.00
C GLU A 199 7.77 -17.93 -24.51
N PRO A 200 7.25 -16.72 -24.76
CA PRO A 200 5.95 -16.26 -24.25
C PRO A 200 4.75 -17.14 -24.59
N LYS A 201 4.84 -17.95 -25.66
CA LYS A 201 3.76 -18.79 -26.19
C LYS A 201 3.68 -20.19 -25.56
N THR A 202 4.67 -20.58 -24.75
CA THR A 202 4.77 -21.94 -24.20
C THR A 202 4.16 -22.10 -22.80
N GLN A 203 3.76 -21.00 -22.15
CA GLN A 203 3.19 -21.03 -20.81
C GLN A 203 1.67 -20.84 -20.81
N ALA A 204 1.02 -21.44 -19.80
CA ALA A 204 -0.38 -21.22 -19.51
C ALA A 204 -0.65 -19.75 -19.17
N SER A 205 -1.87 -19.28 -19.47
CA SER A 205 -2.30 -17.96 -19.04
C SER A 205 -2.29 -17.86 -17.51
N PRO A 206 -1.82 -16.75 -16.93
CA PRO A 206 -1.83 -16.57 -15.49
C PRO A 206 -3.27 -16.55 -14.96
N THR A 207 -3.46 -17.21 -13.84
CA THR A 207 -4.68 -17.14 -13.03
C THR A 207 -4.93 -15.71 -12.54
N ASP A 208 -6.15 -15.41 -12.12
CA ASP A 208 -6.48 -14.08 -11.58
C ASP A 208 -5.68 -13.77 -10.30
N GLY A 209 -5.38 -14.80 -9.49
CA GLY A 209 -4.53 -14.66 -8.30
C GLY A 209 -3.08 -14.32 -8.64
N GLU A 210 -2.50 -14.99 -9.65
CA GLU A 210 -1.15 -14.66 -10.12
C GLU A 210 -1.08 -13.26 -10.72
N ARG A 211 -2.13 -12.83 -11.45
CA ARG A 211 -2.19 -11.46 -11.98
C ARG A 211 -2.26 -10.43 -10.87
N ALA A 212 -3.11 -10.65 -9.86
CA ALA A 212 -3.19 -9.76 -8.70
C ALA A 212 -1.85 -9.68 -7.94
N ALA A 213 -1.18 -10.81 -7.73
CA ALA A 213 0.13 -10.83 -7.09
C ALA A 213 1.20 -10.06 -7.89
N ALA A 214 1.21 -10.22 -9.22
CA ALA A 214 2.11 -9.49 -10.11
C ALA A 214 1.82 -7.98 -10.11
N GLU A 215 0.54 -7.58 -10.12
CA GLU A 215 0.14 -6.18 -10.00
C GLU A 215 0.60 -5.57 -8.67
N ASN A 216 0.47 -6.29 -7.55
CA ASN A 216 0.96 -5.85 -6.25
C ASN A 216 2.48 -5.68 -6.25
N ALA A 217 3.21 -6.67 -6.77
CA ALA A 217 4.67 -6.62 -6.87
C ALA A 217 5.12 -5.44 -7.74
N TRP A 218 4.44 -5.18 -8.86
CA TRP A 218 4.70 -4.02 -9.69
C TRP A 218 4.52 -2.71 -8.93
N HIS A 219 3.39 -2.52 -8.25
CA HIS A 219 3.13 -1.31 -7.47
C HIS A 219 4.19 -1.08 -6.38
N LEU A 220 4.59 -2.13 -5.65
CA LEU A 220 5.59 -2.01 -4.60
C LEU A 220 6.96 -1.60 -5.14
N LEU A 221 7.38 -2.17 -6.26
CA LEU A 221 8.67 -1.86 -6.87
C LEU A 221 8.67 -0.50 -7.58
N ASP A 222 7.59 -0.17 -8.30
CA ASP A 222 7.43 1.08 -9.04
C ASP A 222 7.28 2.29 -8.10
N ASP A 223 6.64 2.12 -6.93
CA ASP A 223 6.53 3.16 -5.90
C ASP A 223 7.74 3.19 -4.94
N CYS A 224 8.67 2.25 -5.02
CA CYS A 224 9.79 2.19 -4.09
C CYS A 224 10.71 3.41 -4.26
N ARG A 225 10.78 4.25 -3.21
CA ARG A 225 11.69 5.41 -3.13
C ARG A 225 12.86 5.18 -2.18
N ARG A 226 12.69 4.26 -1.22
CA ARG A 226 13.72 3.88 -0.26
C ARG A 226 14.90 3.25 -1.00
N GLN A 227 16.11 3.60 -0.58
CA GLN A 227 17.32 3.05 -1.20
C GLN A 227 17.76 1.79 -0.47
N PRO A 228 18.42 0.83 -1.16
CA PRO A 228 19.12 -0.24 -0.49
C PRO A 228 20.17 0.30 0.48
N GLY A 229 20.30 -0.34 1.65
CA GLY A 229 21.24 0.09 2.68
C GLY A 229 20.82 1.34 3.47
N THR A 230 19.60 1.85 3.31
CA THR A 230 19.09 2.94 4.15
C THR A 230 19.00 2.49 5.62
N LEU A 231 19.67 3.24 6.50
CA LEU A 231 19.70 3.07 7.95
C LEU A 231 18.48 3.74 8.63
N PRO A 232 18.20 3.45 9.91
CA PRO A 232 17.11 4.09 10.65
C PRO A 232 17.20 5.62 10.75
N ASN A 233 18.41 6.18 10.65
CA ASN A 233 18.64 7.63 10.65
C ASN A 233 18.42 8.28 9.25
N GLY A 234 18.10 7.49 8.23
CA GLY A 234 17.89 7.94 6.85
C GLY A 234 19.16 8.04 6.00
N GLU A 235 20.35 7.82 6.58
CA GLU A 235 21.59 7.73 5.82
C GLU A 235 21.67 6.40 5.07
N ILE A 236 22.44 6.37 3.98
CA ILE A 236 22.65 5.15 3.18
C ILE A 236 24.02 4.59 3.54
N ASP A 237 24.03 3.40 4.15
CA ASP A 237 25.26 2.65 4.35
C ASP A 237 25.76 2.11 3.01
N HIS A 238 26.93 2.59 2.59
CA HIS A 238 27.51 2.33 1.29
C HIS A 238 27.73 0.82 1.05
N ASP A 239 28.38 0.15 2.00
CA ASP A 239 28.69 -1.28 1.86
C ASP A 239 27.42 -2.15 1.87
N SER A 240 26.41 -1.80 2.70
CA SER A 240 25.13 -2.53 2.71
C SER A 240 24.35 -2.34 1.42
N CYS A 241 24.38 -1.14 0.82
CA CYS A 241 23.76 -0.87 -0.46
C CYS A 241 24.37 -1.76 -1.55
N ILE A 242 25.71 -1.80 -1.64
CA ILE A 242 26.43 -2.64 -2.59
C ILE A 242 26.14 -4.13 -2.38
N ARG A 243 26.27 -4.62 -1.14
CA ARG A 243 26.01 -6.03 -0.82
C ARG A 243 24.59 -6.45 -1.18
N PHE A 244 23.60 -5.59 -0.92
CA PHE A 244 22.22 -5.86 -1.29
C PHE A 244 22.09 -6.05 -2.81
N VAL A 245 22.61 -5.11 -3.59
CA VAL A 245 22.51 -5.15 -5.06
C VAL A 245 23.20 -6.39 -5.61
N ASP A 246 24.43 -6.67 -5.17
CA ASP A 246 25.19 -7.83 -5.66
C ASP A 246 24.45 -9.15 -5.36
N ARG A 247 23.91 -9.30 -4.15
CA ARG A 247 23.17 -10.49 -3.75
C ARG A 247 21.83 -10.62 -4.48
N ALA A 248 21.10 -9.51 -4.66
CA ALA A 248 19.82 -9.51 -5.38
C ALA A 248 20.00 -9.92 -6.85
N LEU A 249 21.05 -9.41 -7.50
CA LEU A 249 21.37 -9.77 -8.88
C LEU A 249 21.86 -11.22 -9.01
N GLU A 250 22.60 -11.74 -8.04
CA GLU A 250 22.96 -13.16 -7.98
C GLU A 250 21.72 -14.05 -7.95
N LEU A 251 20.79 -13.81 -7.03
CA LEU A 251 19.53 -14.55 -6.90
C LEU A 251 18.67 -14.46 -8.16
N CYS A 252 18.51 -13.25 -8.72
CA CYS A 252 17.74 -13.08 -9.95
C CYS A 252 18.39 -13.75 -11.16
N ARG A 253 19.72 -13.84 -11.21
CA ARG A 253 20.44 -14.59 -12.25
C ARG A 253 20.18 -16.09 -12.15
N GLU A 254 20.21 -16.65 -10.93
CA GLU A 254 19.86 -18.06 -10.69
C GLU A 254 18.43 -18.38 -11.14
N GLN A 255 17.53 -17.39 -11.06
CA GLN A 255 16.14 -17.48 -11.48
C GLN A 255 15.90 -16.96 -12.93
N ASP A 256 16.95 -16.75 -13.73
CA ASP A 256 16.85 -16.34 -15.15
C ASP A 256 16.08 -15.02 -15.39
N ARG A 257 16.27 -14.03 -14.51
CA ARG A 257 15.57 -12.71 -14.53
C ARG A 257 16.54 -11.54 -14.31
N LEU A 258 17.80 -11.70 -14.69
CA LEU A 258 18.87 -10.74 -14.40
C LEU A 258 18.59 -9.36 -15.02
N THR A 259 18.21 -9.32 -16.30
CA THR A 259 17.97 -8.08 -17.06
C THR A 259 16.89 -7.24 -16.39
N MET A 260 15.77 -7.86 -16.01
CA MET A 260 14.68 -7.16 -15.37
C MET A 260 15.04 -6.73 -13.95
N ALA A 261 15.78 -7.55 -13.21
CA ALA A 261 16.29 -7.16 -11.89
C ALA A 261 17.21 -5.94 -11.96
N GLU A 262 18.15 -5.92 -12.92
CA GLU A 262 19.02 -4.76 -13.16
C GLU A 262 18.19 -3.52 -13.46
N GLN A 263 17.25 -3.58 -14.41
CA GLN A 263 16.41 -2.44 -14.75
C GLN A 263 15.58 -1.94 -13.56
N THR A 264 14.98 -2.84 -12.78
CA THR A 264 14.21 -2.46 -11.58
C THR A 264 15.09 -1.81 -10.52
N ILE A 265 16.28 -2.35 -10.24
CA ILE A 265 17.23 -1.71 -9.31
C ILE A 265 17.63 -0.33 -9.83
N GLY A 266 17.90 -0.20 -11.13
CA GLY A 266 18.19 1.08 -11.76
C GLY A 266 17.10 2.13 -11.52
N GLN A 267 15.83 1.74 -11.68
CA GLN A 267 14.69 2.62 -11.41
C GLN A 267 14.63 3.06 -9.93
N ILE A 268 14.88 2.15 -8.99
CA ILE A 268 14.96 2.48 -7.55
C ILE A 268 16.11 3.45 -7.28
N LEU A 269 17.29 3.22 -7.87
CA LEU A 269 18.47 4.10 -7.72
C LEU A 269 18.24 5.49 -8.33
N ALA A 270 17.30 5.66 -9.27
CA ALA A 270 16.91 6.98 -9.77
C ALA A 270 16.21 7.86 -8.72
N HIS A 271 15.80 7.26 -7.59
CA HIS A 271 15.29 7.99 -6.43
C HIS A 271 16.35 8.26 -5.35
N ALA A 272 17.61 7.90 -5.60
CA ALA A 272 18.70 8.20 -4.69
C ALA A 272 18.80 9.72 -4.41
N PRO A 273 19.13 10.12 -3.17
CA PRO A 273 19.33 11.53 -2.83
C PRO A 273 20.57 12.08 -3.54
N GLU A 274 20.72 13.41 -3.53
CA GLU A 274 21.97 14.05 -3.92
C GLU A 274 23.11 13.65 -2.97
N GLY A 275 24.33 13.59 -3.50
CA GLY A 275 25.52 13.42 -2.68
C GLY A 275 25.82 14.67 -1.85
N ALA A 276 26.65 14.52 -0.83
CA ALA A 276 27.11 15.64 0.00
C ALA A 276 27.89 16.72 -0.78
N ASP A 277 28.36 16.39 -1.99
CA ASP A 277 29.01 17.28 -2.95
C ASP A 277 28.01 18.04 -3.85
N GLY A 278 26.70 17.87 -3.64
CA GLY A 278 25.65 18.47 -4.47
C GLY A 278 25.51 17.85 -5.85
N ILE A 279 26.14 16.69 -6.10
CA ILE A 279 26.03 15.97 -7.37
C ILE A 279 25.03 14.83 -7.21
N TRP A 280 24.16 14.63 -8.20
CA TRP A 280 23.20 13.54 -8.21
C TRP A 280 23.64 12.44 -9.19
N PRO A 281 23.40 11.15 -8.88
CA PRO A 281 22.88 10.58 -7.62
C PRO A 281 23.94 10.56 -6.52
N GLY A 282 23.62 10.16 -5.27
CA GLY A 282 24.58 10.03 -4.17
C GLY A 282 25.61 8.90 -4.37
N SER A 283 26.69 8.92 -3.59
CA SER A 283 27.88 8.05 -3.80
C SER A 283 27.58 6.55 -3.95
N PRO A 284 26.80 5.87 -3.09
CA PRO A 284 26.54 4.44 -3.26
C PRO A 284 25.89 4.11 -4.61
N ALA A 285 24.96 4.94 -5.07
CA ALA A 285 24.31 4.76 -6.36
C ALA A 285 25.26 5.02 -7.52
N ARG A 286 26.19 5.99 -7.41
CA ARG A 286 27.20 6.25 -8.45
C ARG A 286 28.11 5.06 -8.66
N ASP A 287 28.66 4.53 -7.59
CA ASP A 287 29.63 3.43 -7.62
C ASP A 287 29.01 2.15 -8.18
N ILE A 288 27.70 1.95 -7.96
CA ILE A 288 26.95 0.84 -8.55
C ILE A 288 26.69 1.11 -10.04
N LEU A 289 26.09 2.26 -10.39
CA LEU A 289 25.69 2.57 -11.76
C LEU A 289 26.87 2.70 -12.73
N ASP A 290 28.06 3.02 -12.23
CA ASP A 290 29.26 3.15 -13.04
C ASP A 290 30.00 1.84 -13.32
N ARG A 291 29.56 0.70 -12.76
CA ARG A 291 30.17 -0.60 -13.10
C ARG A 291 29.90 -0.95 -14.56
N ALA A 292 30.94 -1.30 -15.30
CA ALA A 292 30.88 -1.47 -16.75
C ALA A 292 29.79 -2.46 -17.20
N GLU A 293 29.64 -3.56 -16.46
CA GLU A 293 28.69 -4.65 -16.72
C GLU A 293 27.20 -4.28 -16.57
N PHE A 294 26.87 -3.21 -15.83
CA PHE A 294 25.49 -2.86 -15.46
C PHE A 294 24.79 -1.94 -16.48
N GLU A 295 24.84 -2.29 -17.76
CA GLU A 295 24.19 -1.53 -18.83
C GLU A 295 22.65 -1.53 -18.71
N GLN A 296 22.06 -2.68 -18.36
CA GLN A 296 20.60 -2.77 -18.19
C GLN A 296 20.16 -2.00 -16.94
N MET A 297 20.97 -1.99 -15.89
CA MET A 297 20.69 -1.15 -14.71
C MET A 297 20.71 0.33 -15.04
N ARG A 298 21.70 0.78 -15.83
CA ARG A 298 21.74 2.16 -16.33
C ARG A 298 20.52 2.50 -17.19
N THR A 299 20.06 1.57 -18.02
CA THR A 299 18.81 1.74 -18.80
C THR A 299 17.60 1.91 -17.87
N GLY A 300 17.48 1.08 -16.83
CA GLY A 300 16.47 1.23 -15.79
C GLY A 300 16.54 2.60 -15.07
N PHE A 301 17.74 3.03 -14.72
CA PHE A 301 18.00 4.33 -14.11
C PHE A 301 17.57 5.49 -15.01
N GLU A 302 17.88 5.43 -16.31
CA GLU A 302 17.43 6.42 -17.28
C GLU A 302 15.90 6.49 -17.41
N PHE A 303 15.21 5.35 -17.30
CA PHE A 303 13.74 5.32 -17.26
C PHE A 303 13.21 5.94 -15.97
N GLY A 304 13.72 5.51 -14.81
CA GLY A 304 13.30 6.02 -13.51
C GLY A 304 13.49 7.53 -13.39
N ALA A 305 14.64 8.05 -13.83
CA ALA A 305 14.96 9.47 -13.80
C ALA A 305 13.98 10.31 -14.63
N ARG A 306 13.57 9.81 -15.81
CA ARG A 306 12.58 10.47 -16.65
C ARG A 306 11.17 10.38 -16.06
N ASN A 307 10.78 9.21 -15.56
CA ASN A 307 9.46 8.98 -14.98
C ASN A 307 9.22 9.81 -13.71
N LYS A 308 10.27 10.07 -12.92
CA LYS A 308 10.23 10.94 -11.73
C LYS A 308 9.70 12.35 -12.03
N ARG A 309 9.80 12.83 -13.28
CA ARG A 309 9.27 14.13 -13.70
C ARG A 309 7.75 14.23 -13.55
N GLY A 310 7.04 13.12 -13.69
CA GLY A 310 5.57 13.10 -13.69
C GLY A 310 4.96 13.89 -14.86
N VAL A 311 3.68 14.23 -14.71
CA VAL A 311 2.92 14.99 -15.72
C VAL A 311 3.26 16.48 -15.62
N THR A 312 3.68 17.08 -16.73
CA THR A 312 3.94 18.52 -16.82
C THR A 312 2.90 19.23 -17.68
N SER A 313 2.47 20.41 -17.25
CA SER A 313 1.67 21.35 -18.05
C SER A 313 2.51 22.56 -18.46
N ARG A 314 2.16 23.18 -19.58
CA ARG A 314 2.80 24.40 -20.09
C ARG A 314 1.79 25.27 -20.86
N ALA A 315 2.08 26.57 -20.97
CA ALA A 315 1.29 27.46 -21.82
C ALA A 315 1.50 27.17 -23.31
N MET A 316 0.56 27.56 -24.16
CA MET A 316 0.58 27.24 -25.60
C MET A 316 1.78 27.83 -26.35
N ASP A 317 2.35 28.92 -25.85
CA ASP A 317 3.49 29.64 -26.43
C ASP A 317 4.81 29.45 -25.64
N GLU A 318 4.82 28.65 -24.58
CA GLU A 318 5.97 28.48 -23.68
C GLU A 318 7.13 27.67 -24.32
N GLY A 319 6.82 26.81 -25.29
CA GLY A 319 7.79 25.96 -25.98
C GLY A 319 8.54 25.01 -25.03
N GLY A 320 9.79 24.70 -25.37
CA GLY A 320 10.66 23.74 -24.67
C GLY A 320 11.50 24.32 -23.52
N ALA A 321 11.07 25.41 -22.87
CA ALA A 321 11.88 26.08 -21.84
C ALA A 321 12.18 25.20 -20.63
N GLN A 322 11.19 24.42 -20.17
CA GLN A 322 11.35 23.51 -19.03
C GLN A 322 12.37 22.39 -19.34
N GLU A 323 12.26 21.79 -20.52
CA GLU A 323 13.14 20.74 -21.00
C GLU A 323 14.58 21.22 -21.20
N ARG A 324 14.79 22.47 -21.63
CA ARG A 324 16.13 23.09 -21.69
C ARG A 324 16.78 23.21 -20.31
N SER A 325 16.00 23.57 -19.28
CA SER A 325 16.50 23.61 -17.90
C SER A 325 16.95 22.22 -17.44
N LEU A 326 16.15 21.18 -17.70
CA LEU A 326 16.49 19.80 -17.39
C LEU A 326 17.72 19.32 -18.16
N THR A 327 17.83 19.67 -19.45
CA THR A 327 19.01 19.37 -20.27
C THR A 327 20.29 19.93 -19.63
N ALA A 328 20.26 21.20 -19.20
CA ALA A 328 21.40 21.83 -18.53
C ALA A 328 21.71 21.15 -17.19
N HIS A 329 20.68 20.86 -16.40
CA HIS A 329 20.81 20.16 -15.12
C HIS A 329 21.52 18.81 -15.25
N PHE A 330 21.06 17.93 -16.15
CA PHE A 330 21.68 16.62 -16.34
C PHE A 330 23.08 16.70 -16.96
N ARG A 331 23.34 17.68 -17.84
CA ARG A 331 24.70 17.92 -18.36
C ARG A 331 25.68 18.33 -17.28
N ASN A 332 25.27 19.20 -16.36
CA ASN A 332 26.13 19.62 -15.25
C ASN A 332 26.56 18.44 -14.37
N HIS A 333 25.64 17.53 -14.03
CA HIS A 333 25.97 16.31 -13.30
C HIS A 333 26.86 15.36 -14.13
N ALA A 334 26.57 15.19 -15.42
CA ALA A 334 27.39 14.37 -16.30
C ALA A 334 28.84 14.88 -16.40
N ASP A 335 29.03 16.19 -16.51
CA ASP A 335 30.36 16.80 -16.63
C ASP A 335 31.14 16.71 -15.32
N ALA A 336 30.48 16.87 -14.18
CA ALA A 336 31.09 16.66 -12.86
C ALA A 336 31.57 15.21 -12.65
N LEU A 337 30.86 14.24 -13.22
CA LEU A 337 31.15 12.81 -13.08
C LEU A 337 32.02 12.24 -14.21
N ALA A 338 32.28 12.98 -15.28
CA ALA A 338 32.91 12.47 -16.50
C ALA A 338 34.28 11.78 -16.29
N VAL A 339 35.05 12.20 -15.28
CA VAL A 339 36.38 11.65 -14.99
C VAL A 339 36.32 10.49 -14.02
N THR A 340 35.42 10.53 -13.03
CA THR A 340 35.36 9.56 -11.93
C THR A 340 34.38 8.43 -12.20
N HIS A 341 33.27 8.73 -12.89
CA HIS A 341 32.19 7.80 -13.20
C HIS A 341 31.77 7.94 -14.68
N PRO A 342 32.62 7.52 -15.63
CA PRO A 342 32.40 7.76 -17.06
C PRO A 342 31.15 7.09 -17.65
N PHE A 343 30.75 5.90 -17.17
CA PHE A 343 29.58 5.18 -17.69
C PHE A 343 28.28 5.82 -17.20
N LEU A 344 28.24 6.23 -15.94
CA LEU A 344 27.12 7.00 -15.41
C LEU A 344 27.01 8.38 -16.08
N ALA A 345 28.14 9.05 -16.30
CA ALA A 345 28.16 10.32 -17.03
C ALA A 345 27.59 10.18 -18.45
N GLU A 346 27.83 9.06 -19.13
CA GLU A 346 27.22 8.76 -20.43
C GLU A 346 25.68 8.63 -20.32
N SER A 347 25.17 7.90 -19.34
CA SER A 347 23.72 7.80 -19.07
C SER A 347 23.08 9.16 -18.80
N LEU A 348 23.72 9.99 -17.99
CA LEU A 348 23.23 11.36 -17.71
C LEU A 348 23.20 12.22 -18.98
N ARG A 349 24.19 12.06 -19.89
CA ARG A 349 24.15 12.71 -21.21
C ARG A 349 23.01 12.21 -22.09
N ARG A 350 22.70 10.91 -22.05
CA ARG A 350 21.54 10.36 -22.78
C ARG A 350 20.22 10.93 -22.26
N ILE A 351 20.06 11.06 -20.94
CA ILE A 351 18.89 11.72 -20.34
C ILE A 351 18.81 13.19 -20.80
N ALA A 352 19.92 13.93 -20.72
CA ALA A 352 19.98 15.30 -21.18
C ALA A 352 19.63 15.44 -22.67
N GLN A 353 20.10 14.52 -23.51
CA GLN A 353 19.80 14.49 -24.94
C GLN A 353 18.31 14.24 -25.19
N SER A 354 17.69 13.31 -24.46
CA SER A 354 16.24 13.08 -24.55
C SER A 354 15.46 14.37 -24.24
N TYR A 355 15.78 15.07 -23.16
CA TYR A 355 15.12 16.35 -22.85
C TYR A 355 15.41 17.42 -23.90
N HIS A 356 16.63 17.45 -24.47
CA HIS A 356 16.93 18.39 -25.54
C HIS A 356 16.04 18.18 -26.77
N ASP A 357 15.78 16.93 -27.14
CA ASP A 357 14.93 16.58 -28.26
C ASP A 357 13.44 16.86 -27.95
N ASP A 358 13.00 16.64 -26.70
CA ASP A 358 11.67 17.04 -26.22
C ASP A 358 11.49 18.57 -26.30
N ALA A 359 12.52 19.34 -25.94
CA ALA A 359 12.48 20.80 -26.01
C ALA A 359 12.20 21.28 -27.43
N LYS A 360 12.88 20.70 -28.42
CA LYS A 360 12.69 21.03 -29.84
C LYS A 360 11.27 20.73 -30.30
N ARG A 361 10.75 19.54 -29.95
CA ARG A 361 9.38 19.15 -30.30
C ARG A 361 8.36 20.14 -29.74
N HIS A 362 8.55 20.61 -28.52
CA HIS A 362 7.65 21.59 -27.91
C HIS A 362 7.80 23.00 -28.49
N ASP A 363 8.99 23.41 -28.92
CA ASP A 363 9.17 24.66 -29.67
C ASP A 363 8.45 24.61 -31.03
N ASP A 364 8.57 23.51 -31.75
CA ASP A 364 7.90 23.30 -33.04
C ASP A 364 6.37 23.33 -32.87
N GLU A 365 5.85 22.68 -31.82
CA GLU A 365 4.43 22.74 -31.46
C GLU A 365 3.98 24.18 -31.14
N ALA A 366 4.73 24.91 -30.33
CA ALA A 366 4.41 26.29 -29.96
C ALA A 366 4.41 27.22 -31.20
N ALA A 367 5.37 27.05 -32.11
CA ALA A 367 5.43 27.81 -33.36
C ALA A 367 4.22 27.53 -34.25
N LEU A 368 3.83 26.27 -34.42
CA LEU A 368 2.62 25.89 -35.18
C LEU A 368 1.34 26.49 -34.59
N TRP A 369 1.27 26.64 -33.26
CA TRP A 369 0.14 27.30 -32.60
C TRP A 369 0.10 28.80 -32.88
N GLN A 370 1.25 29.49 -32.82
CA GLN A 370 1.37 30.92 -33.15
C GLN A 370 1.07 31.22 -34.62
N GLU A 371 1.24 30.27 -35.53
CA GLU A 371 0.87 30.44 -36.94
C GLU A 371 -0.63 30.25 -37.20
N ARG A 372 -1.35 29.55 -36.31
CA ARG A 372 -2.76 29.20 -36.48
C ARG A 372 -3.74 30.22 -35.88
N TYR A 373 -3.28 31.09 -34.98
CA TYR A 373 -4.07 32.06 -34.23
C TYR A 373 -3.31 33.38 -34.11
#